data_AF-A0A7S1B1W6-F1
#
_entry.id   AF-A0A7S1B1W6-F1
#
_cell.length_a   1.000
_cell.length_b   1.000
_cell.length_c   1.000
_cell.angle_alpha   90.00
_cell.angle_beta   90.00
_cell.angle_gamma   90.00
#
_symmetry.space_group_name_H-M   'P 1'
#
loop_
_entity.id
_entity.type
_entity.pdbx_description
1 polymer ?
#
loop_
_entity_poly.entity_id
_entity_poly.type
_entity_poly.pdbx_seq_one_letter_code
_entity_poly.pdbx_strand_id
1 'polypeptide(L)'
;MYIASNVVFALVTLSAVHRGVLSETELIQLQQNKSITLGGRSVGYTEIATQWPGVDREAELVVLSSLLSHDEVSQLLRVVQAEEFDEDTDSVDGLPTFEFYIEAHNSKGLARVEGKPDVDPDIFARRAGPRERLVEITAPIVERLTPFINEQYPGCKGRCHVCHSLVRRYLDGERRGHLMHFDIQALVTVVMGLNDHATDFTGGLFVSAGAARRFVPLQAGDAAVHQSDLLHGVQVTNGTRWSWIIWMQDSPTCSADPVQWHLEAAEEGDPVAQFLTASRYGLGRIQQRTKWMQRSAKKGFSRAACELGLAYRDGTGVKKNVQKAKMWLEKAMAASEPESFLNYGLLHLDAGEIDEAVHLFKKAAEAGVPGGAENLATAYSKGAGGLPKDLNLAASWYEAAGTAPSLYKRALVTKQMGYDDHSPEVMAWIRKAANAGHREACHFLARSPGSTKSDIVRCLSKHSDASSFMALADVFFRSGSAEDEIRGQAALRHAAALGSKEAQSYLNQVQTMKRSDL
;
A
#
# COMPACT_ATOMS: atom_id res chain seq x y z
N MET A 1 8.87 -10.42 -41.35
CA MET A 1 8.12 -10.33 -40.08
C MET A 1 9.00 -10.35 -38.82
N TYR A 2 10.21 -10.92 -38.82
CA TYR A 2 11.10 -10.94 -37.64
C TYR A 2 11.79 -9.61 -37.27
N ILE A 3 11.81 -8.62 -38.19
CA ILE A 3 12.46 -7.31 -37.96
C ILE A 3 11.49 -6.30 -37.33
N ALA A 4 10.18 -6.52 -37.42
CA ALA A 4 9.16 -5.58 -36.94
C ALA A 4 8.99 -5.61 -35.40
N SER A 5 9.13 -6.78 -34.76
CA SER A 5 8.96 -6.90 -33.30
C SER A 5 10.08 -6.22 -32.49
N ASN A 6 11.32 -6.25 -32.99
CA ASN A 6 12.45 -5.59 -32.32
C ASN A 6 12.40 -4.06 -32.42
N VAL A 7 11.84 -3.53 -33.51
CA VAL A 7 11.73 -2.07 -33.72
C VAL A 7 10.59 -1.48 -32.88
N VAL A 8 9.48 -2.21 -32.71
CA VAL A 8 8.38 -1.78 -31.84
C VAL A 8 8.82 -1.79 -30.36
N PHE A 9 9.59 -2.80 -29.92
CA PHE A 9 10.13 -2.85 -28.56
C PHE A 9 11.18 -1.75 -28.30
N ALA A 10 12.02 -1.42 -29.29
CA ALA A 10 12.97 -0.31 -29.21
C ALA A 10 12.28 1.07 -29.17
N LEU A 11 11.15 1.24 -29.86
CA LEU A 11 10.39 2.50 -29.84
C LEU A 11 9.60 2.70 -28.52
N VAL A 12 9.11 1.62 -27.92
CA VAL A 12 8.45 1.66 -26.60
C VAL A 12 9.46 1.98 -25.48
N THR A 13 10.70 1.51 -25.59
CA THR A 13 11.76 1.79 -24.62
C THR A 13 12.31 3.22 -24.71
N LEU A 14 12.44 3.81 -25.90
CA LEU A 14 12.81 5.23 -26.05
C LEU A 14 11.75 6.20 -25.48
N SER A 15 10.46 5.83 -25.54
CA SER A 15 9.37 6.61 -24.93
C SER A 15 9.45 6.65 -23.39
N ALA A 16 9.95 5.58 -22.76
CA ALA A 16 10.14 5.50 -21.31
C ALA A 16 11.34 6.34 -20.81
N VAL A 17 12.41 6.42 -21.60
CA VAL A 17 13.58 7.28 -21.34
C VAL A 17 13.17 8.76 -21.36
N HIS A 18 12.34 9.17 -22.32
CA HIS A 18 11.90 10.57 -22.45
C HIS A 18 10.95 11.04 -21.34
N ARG A 19 10.44 10.14 -20.50
CA ARG A 19 9.58 10.44 -19.34
C ARG A 19 10.26 10.26 -17.98
N GLY A 20 11.58 10.06 -17.95
CA GLY A 20 12.36 9.97 -16.71
C GLY A 20 12.08 8.70 -15.88
N VAL A 21 11.54 7.64 -16.50
CA VAL A 21 11.14 6.41 -15.79
C VAL A 21 12.33 5.42 -15.64
N LEU A 22 13.34 5.52 -16.51
CA LEU A 22 14.62 4.79 -16.43
C LEU A 22 15.73 5.64 -17.09
N SER A 23 16.95 5.64 -16.55
CA SER A 23 18.11 6.17 -17.28
C SER A 23 18.49 5.23 -18.43
N GLU A 24 19.04 5.75 -19.53
CA GLU A 24 19.49 4.94 -20.69
C GLU A 24 20.45 3.80 -20.27
N THR A 25 21.24 4.03 -19.21
CA THR A 25 22.13 3.05 -18.59
C THR A 25 21.43 1.87 -17.91
N GLU A 26 20.21 2.05 -17.38
CA GLU A 26 19.44 1.00 -16.69
C GLU A 26 18.67 0.10 -17.66
N LEU A 27 18.26 0.64 -18.81
CA LEU A 27 17.71 -0.16 -19.92
C LEU A 27 18.76 -1.09 -20.53
N ILE A 28 20.03 -0.69 -20.53
CA ILE A 28 21.15 -1.51 -21.01
C ILE A 28 21.47 -2.66 -20.04
N GLN A 29 21.20 -2.53 -18.73
CA GLN A 29 21.35 -3.65 -17.78
C GLN A 29 20.22 -4.68 -17.88
N LEU A 30 19.01 -4.29 -18.29
CA LEU A 30 17.92 -5.22 -18.63
C LEU A 30 18.17 -6.00 -19.94
N GLN A 31 19.25 -5.72 -20.66
CA GLN A 31 19.60 -6.38 -21.94
C GLN A 31 20.65 -7.48 -21.83
N GLN A 32 21.13 -7.83 -20.63
CA GLN A 32 21.88 -9.07 -20.44
C GLN A 32 20.90 -10.25 -20.38
N ASN A 33 20.31 -10.61 -21.52
CA ASN A 33 19.37 -11.72 -21.67
C ASN A 33 20.06 -13.06 -21.42
N LYS A 34 20.31 -13.40 -20.16
CA LYS A 34 20.49 -14.79 -19.73
C LYS A 34 19.14 -15.48 -19.88
N SER A 35 19.15 -16.77 -20.20
CA SER A 35 17.97 -17.61 -20.17
C SER A 35 18.22 -18.79 -19.26
N ILE A 36 17.24 -19.13 -18.44
CA ILE A 36 17.26 -20.31 -17.58
C ILE A 36 16.11 -21.25 -17.97
N THR A 37 16.25 -22.53 -17.66
CA THR A 37 15.19 -23.51 -17.92
C THR A 37 14.44 -23.80 -16.63
N LEU A 38 13.18 -23.36 -16.54
CA LEU A 38 12.29 -23.64 -15.41
C LEU A 38 11.20 -24.60 -15.84
N GLY A 39 11.21 -25.82 -15.28
CA GLY A 39 10.26 -26.88 -15.64
C GLY A 39 10.15 -27.15 -17.14
N GLY A 40 11.29 -27.18 -17.85
CA GLY A 40 11.35 -27.42 -19.29
C GLY A 40 11.04 -26.21 -20.17
N ARG A 41 10.76 -25.03 -19.60
CA ARG A 41 10.52 -23.78 -20.34
C ARG A 41 11.74 -22.87 -20.28
N SER A 42 12.10 -22.28 -21.41
CA SER A 42 13.11 -21.20 -21.44
C SER A 42 12.47 -19.91 -20.93
N VAL A 43 13.05 -19.35 -19.88
CA VAL A 43 12.61 -18.13 -19.19
C VAL A 43 13.77 -17.15 -19.22
N GLY A 44 13.51 -15.92 -19.64
CA GLY A 44 14.54 -14.88 -19.61
C GLY A 44 14.81 -14.46 -18.17
N TYR A 45 16.06 -14.12 -17.87
CA TYR A 45 16.56 -13.96 -16.52
C TYR A 45 17.40 -12.70 -16.41
N THR A 46 17.02 -11.79 -15.51
CA THR A 46 17.79 -10.58 -15.20
C THR A 46 17.91 -10.40 -13.69
N GLU A 47 19.14 -10.17 -13.22
CA GLU A 47 19.44 -9.78 -11.84
C GLU A 47 19.63 -8.27 -11.77
N ILE A 48 19.04 -7.66 -10.75
CA ILE A 48 19.12 -6.24 -10.45
C ILE A 48 19.51 -6.12 -8.99
N ALA A 49 20.73 -5.67 -8.72
CA ALA A 49 21.17 -5.33 -7.37
C ALA A 49 21.01 -3.83 -7.11
N THR A 50 20.65 -3.47 -5.88
CA THR A 50 20.58 -2.07 -5.43
C THR A 50 21.20 -1.90 -4.06
N GLN A 51 22.08 -0.92 -3.90
CA GLN A 51 22.78 -0.65 -2.64
C GLN A 51 21.92 0.16 -1.67
N TRP A 52 21.86 -0.24 -0.41
CA TRP A 52 21.26 0.57 0.66
C TRP A 52 22.17 1.75 1.04
N PRO A 53 21.65 2.99 1.10
CA PRO A 53 22.46 4.16 1.47
C PRO A 53 23.06 4.03 2.88
N GLY A 54 24.34 4.39 3.01
CA GLY A 54 25.03 4.47 4.29
C GLY A 54 25.44 3.13 4.91
N VAL A 55 25.17 2.00 4.25
CA VAL A 55 25.56 0.66 4.71
C VAL A 55 26.13 -0.16 3.55
N ASP A 56 26.97 -1.14 3.86
CA ASP A 56 27.48 -2.11 2.88
C ASP A 56 26.53 -3.31 2.76
N ARG A 57 25.35 -3.07 2.17
CA ARG A 57 24.30 -4.07 1.97
C ARG A 57 23.55 -3.81 0.66
N GLU A 58 23.60 -4.76 -0.26
CA GLU A 58 22.78 -4.77 -1.48
C GLU A 58 21.46 -5.50 -1.22
N ALA A 59 20.39 -5.11 -1.91
CA ALA A 59 19.17 -5.89 -2.03
C ALA A 59 19.03 -6.33 -3.49
N GLU A 60 18.58 -7.57 -3.69
CA GLU A 60 18.47 -8.20 -5.00
C GLU A 60 17.02 -8.30 -5.46
N LEU A 61 16.83 -8.02 -6.75
CA LEU A 61 15.60 -8.23 -7.49
C LEU A 61 15.94 -9.08 -8.72
N VAL A 62 15.19 -10.15 -8.92
CA VAL A 62 15.24 -10.94 -10.15
C VAL A 62 13.99 -10.66 -10.98
N VAL A 63 14.17 -10.44 -12.28
CA VAL A 63 13.08 -10.37 -13.26
C VAL A 63 13.13 -11.61 -14.15
N LEU A 64 12.03 -12.37 -14.16
CA LEU A 64 11.82 -13.56 -14.98
C LEU A 64 10.84 -13.21 -16.10
N SER A 65 11.33 -13.10 -17.33
CA SER A 65 10.48 -12.75 -18.47
C SER A 65 9.85 -14.00 -19.11
N SER A 66 8.55 -13.94 -19.42
CA SER A 66 7.78 -15.06 -19.99
C SER A 66 7.76 -16.32 -19.10
N LEU A 67 7.74 -16.13 -17.77
CA LEU A 67 7.60 -17.21 -16.80
C LEU A 67 6.29 -17.98 -17.01
N LEU A 68 5.20 -17.24 -17.24
CA LEU A 68 3.90 -17.80 -17.61
C LEU A 68 3.73 -17.75 -19.13
N SER A 69 3.07 -18.77 -19.66
CA SER A 69 2.55 -18.76 -21.02
C SER A 69 1.31 -17.87 -21.15
N HIS A 70 1.02 -17.45 -22.37
CA HIS A 70 -0.19 -16.70 -22.68
C HIS A 70 -1.47 -17.46 -22.31
N ASP A 71 -1.47 -18.78 -22.44
CA ASP A 71 -2.60 -19.64 -22.06
C ASP A 71 -2.78 -19.68 -20.53
N GLU A 72 -1.71 -19.87 -19.75
CA GLU A 72 -1.76 -19.81 -18.28
C GLU A 72 -2.29 -18.44 -17.79
N VAL A 73 -1.80 -17.33 -18.36
CA VAL A 73 -2.31 -15.98 -18.02
C VAL A 73 -3.80 -15.84 -18.36
N SER A 74 -4.20 -16.30 -19.54
CA SER A 74 -5.60 -16.22 -20.01
C SER A 74 -6.54 -17.05 -19.15
N GLN A 75 -6.11 -18.23 -18.72
CA GLN A 75 -6.89 -19.10 -17.84
C GLN A 75 -7.06 -18.47 -16.44
N LEU A 76 -5.98 -17.93 -15.86
CA LEU A 76 -6.05 -17.20 -14.59
C LEU A 76 -7.05 -16.06 -14.66
N LEU A 77 -6.89 -15.16 -15.64
CA LEU A 77 -7.77 -14.00 -15.81
C LEU A 77 -9.22 -14.40 -16.03
N ARG A 78 -9.49 -15.44 -16.83
CA ARG A 78 -10.86 -15.93 -17.09
C ARG A 78 -11.57 -16.35 -15.81
N VAL A 79 -10.87 -16.98 -14.88
CA VAL A 79 -11.45 -17.35 -13.59
C VAL A 79 -11.70 -16.10 -12.77
N VAL A 80 -10.67 -15.30 -12.47
CA VAL A 80 -10.81 -14.20 -11.51
C VAL A 80 -11.70 -13.05 -12.00
N GLN A 81 -11.74 -12.76 -13.31
CA GLN A 81 -12.56 -11.67 -13.84
C GLN A 81 -14.07 -11.95 -13.73
N ALA A 82 -14.46 -13.22 -13.56
CA ALA A 82 -15.84 -13.62 -13.35
C ALA A 82 -16.26 -13.53 -11.87
N GLU A 83 -15.32 -13.28 -10.95
CA GLU A 83 -15.57 -13.31 -9.52
C GLU A 83 -15.67 -11.90 -8.91
N GLU A 84 -16.41 -11.81 -7.80
CA GLU A 84 -16.38 -10.63 -6.95
C GLU A 84 -15.08 -10.60 -6.14
N PHE A 85 -14.46 -9.42 -6.04
CA PHE A 85 -13.22 -9.19 -5.29
C PHE A 85 -13.51 -8.71 -3.87
N ASP A 86 -12.62 -9.03 -2.93
CA ASP A 86 -12.67 -8.46 -1.59
C ASP A 86 -12.27 -6.99 -1.65
N GLU A 87 -13.18 -6.12 -1.20
CA GLU A 87 -13.00 -4.68 -1.12
C GLU A 87 -12.67 -4.26 0.32
N ASP A 88 -11.38 -4.19 0.63
CA ASP A 88 -10.90 -3.81 1.95
C ASP A 88 -10.08 -2.55 1.94
N THR A 89 -9.89 -1.97 3.12
CA THR A 89 -8.92 -0.89 3.30
C THR A 89 -7.52 -1.49 3.27
N ASP A 90 -6.67 -0.98 2.38
CA ASP A 90 -5.29 -1.42 2.27
C ASP A 90 -4.52 -1.04 3.53
N SER A 91 -3.76 -1.99 4.08
CA SER A 91 -2.90 -1.72 5.25
C SER A 91 -1.73 -0.78 4.95
N VAL A 92 -1.36 -0.62 3.68
CA VAL A 92 -0.24 0.23 3.24
C VAL A 92 -0.69 1.69 3.07
N ASP A 93 -1.89 1.91 2.53
CA ASP A 93 -2.30 3.23 2.04
C ASP A 93 -3.72 3.67 2.44
N GLY A 94 -4.53 2.78 3.02
CA GLY A 94 -5.89 3.08 3.44
C GLY A 94 -6.91 3.19 2.29
N LEU A 95 -6.50 2.96 1.04
CA LEU A 95 -7.40 2.94 -0.11
C LEU A 95 -8.08 1.57 -0.27
N PRO A 96 -9.18 1.48 -1.02
CA PRO A 96 -9.78 0.20 -1.35
C PRO A 96 -8.82 -0.69 -2.13
N THR A 97 -8.69 -1.94 -1.70
CA THR A 97 -7.99 -3.01 -2.42
C THR A 97 -9.00 -3.90 -3.11
N PHE A 98 -8.62 -4.56 -4.20
CA PHE A 98 -9.43 -5.60 -4.82
C PHE A 98 -8.60 -6.87 -4.84
N GLU A 99 -8.82 -7.75 -3.85
CA GLU A 99 -8.04 -8.97 -3.64
C GLU A 99 -8.89 -10.24 -3.79
N PHE A 100 -8.31 -11.30 -4.36
CA PHE A 100 -8.87 -12.64 -4.39
C PHE A 100 -7.82 -13.65 -3.93
N TYR A 101 -7.98 -14.22 -2.74
CA TYR A 101 -7.03 -15.18 -2.17
C TYR A 101 -7.18 -16.57 -2.79
N ILE A 102 -6.05 -17.15 -3.20
CA ILE A 102 -5.93 -18.51 -3.74
C ILE A 102 -5.56 -19.48 -2.61
N GLU A 103 -4.48 -19.20 -1.86
CA GLU A 103 -3.93 -20.09 -0.81
C GLU A 103 -3.58 -19.31 0.47
N ALA A 104 -3.86 -19.93 1.62
CA ALA A 104 -3.41 -19.48 2.94
C ALA A 104 -3.19 -20.70 3.86
N HIS A 105 -1.96 -21.19 3.97
CA HIS A 105 -1.67 -22.37 4.80
C HIS A 105 -1.50 -22.00 6.28
N ASN A 106 -2.33 -22.61 7.13
CA ASN A 106 -2.18 -22.76 8.58
C ASN A 106 -1.74 -21.53 9.39
N SER A 107 -2.30 -20.36 9.10
CA SER A 107 -2.26 -19.17 9.97
C SER A 107 -3.17 -19.34 11.21
N LYS A 108 -3.05 -20.47 11.92
CA LYS A 108 -3.72 -20.68 13.22
C LYS A 108 -3.25 -19.71 14.32
N GLY A 109 -2.32 -18.78 14.04
CA GLY A 109 -1.76 -17.85 15.02
C GLY A 109 -1.36 -16.45 14.53
N LEU A 110 -1.36 -16.17 13.23
CA LEU A 110 -1.38 -14.78 12.72
C LEU A 110 -2.69 -14.63 11.98
N ALA A 111 -3.69 -14.17 12.71
CA ALA A 111 -4.94 -13.62 12.22
C ALA A 111 -5.26 -13.98 10.76
N ARG A 112 -6.22 -14.88 10.54
CA ARG A 112 -7.37 -14.53 9.68
C ARG A 112 -7.59 -13.03 9.89
N VAL A 113 -7.08 -12.19 8.99
CA VAL A 113 -6.93 -10.76 9.26
C VAL A 113 -8.31 -10.27 9.66
N GLU A 114 -8.44 -9.89 10.93
CA GLU A 114 -9.73 -9.61 11.53
C GLU A 114 -10.38 -8.48 10.69
N GLY A 115 -11.48 -8.78 10.00
CA GLY A 115 -12.13 -7.85 9.06
C GLY A 115 -11.92 -8.10 7.56
N LYS A 116 -11.19 -9.14 7.13
CA LYS A 116 -11.12 -9.54 5.70
C LYS A 116 -12.35 -10.40 5.29
N PRO A 117 -13.04 -10.15 4.16
CA PRO A 117 -14.25 -10.86 3.76
C PRO A 117 -14.06 -12.35 3.51
N ASP A 118 -12.86 -12.77 3.12
CA ASP A 118 -12.54 -14.19 2.94
C ASP A 118 -12.50 -15.03 4.23
N VAL A 119 -12.70 -14.37 5.37
CA VAL A 119 -12.91 -15.01 6.68
C VAL A 119 -14.39 -15.38 6.90
N ASP A 120 -15.31 -14.80 6.12
CA ASP A 120 -16.72 -15.14 6.12
C ASP A 120 -16.93 -16.56 5.55
N PRO A 121 -17.50 -17.50 6.32
CA PRO A 121 -17.69 -18.88 5.88
C PRO A 121 -18.53 -19.01 4.59
N ASP A 122 -19.48 -18.12 4.37
CA ASP A 122 -20.36 -18.17 3.19
C ASP A 122 -19.62 -17.67 1.94
N ILE A 123 -18.80 -16.62 2.07
CA ILE A 123 -17.93 -16.15 0.97
C ILE A 123 -16.91 -17.24 0.63
N PHE A 124 -16.28 -17.82 1.66
CA PHE A 124 -15.31 -18.91 1.51
C PHE A 124 -15.93 -20.10 0.76
N ALA A 125 -17.14 -20.52 1.15
CA ALA A 125 -17.85 -21.62 0.51
C ALA A 125 -18.22 -21.30 -0.95
N ARG A 126 -18.70 -20.09 -1.25
CA ARG A 126 -19.03 -19.67 -2.63
C ARG A 126 -17.82 -19.67 -3.55
N ARG A 127 -16.64 -19.35 -3.02
CA ARG A 127 -15.38 -19.28 -3.78
C ARG A 127 -14.62 -20.61 -3.87
N ALA A 128 -15.10 -21.70 -3.28
CA ALA A 128 -14.41 -22.99 -3.28
C ALA A 128 -14.11 -23.50 -4.70
N GLY A 129 -15.09 -23.48 -5.61
CA GLY A 129 -14.91 -23.92 -7.00
C GLY A 129 -13.92 -23.05 -7.80
N PRO A 130 -14.08 -21.72 -7.81
CA PRO A 130 -13.08 -20.82 -8.41
C PRO A 130 -11.67 -21.00 -7.84
N ARG A 131 -11.52 -21.22 -6.52
CA ARG A 131 -10.24 -21.51 -5.88
C ARG A 131 -9.61 -22.79 -6.39
N GLU A 132 -10.39 -23.87 -6.45
CA GLU A 132 -9.90 -25.16 -6.94
C GLU A 132 -9.35 -25.04 -8.36
N ARG A 133 -10.08 -24.37 -9.26
CA ARG A 133 -9.60 -24.08 -10.63
C ARG A 133 -8.33 -23.23 -10.64
N LEU A 134 -8.23 -22.22 -9.77
CA LEU A 134 -7.02 -21.41 -9.68
C LEU A 134 -5.84 -22.24 -9.20
N VAL A 135 -6.02 -23.10 -8.19
CA VAL A 135 -4.98 -24.02 -7.71
C VAL A 135 -4.53 -24.98 -8.82
N GLU A 136 -5.45 -25.53 -9.62
CA GLU A 136 -5.11 -26.38 -10.78
C GLU A 136 -4.21 -25.64 -11.79
N ILE A 137 -4.45 -24.34 -12.00
CA ILE A 137 -3.66 -23.51 -12.91
C ILE A 137 -2.32 -23.10 -12.26
N THR A 138 -2.33 -22.71 -10.99
CA THR A 138 -1.17 -22.14 -10.32
C THR A 138 -0.17 -23.16 -9.80
N ALA A 139 -0.62 -24.36 -9.38
CA ALA A 139 0.26 -25.36 -8.77
C ALA A 139 1.43 -25.77 -9.69
N PRO A 140 1.22 -26.07 -10.99
CA PRO A 140 2.33 -26.37 -11.89
C PRO A 140 3.31 -25.20 -12.01
N ILE A 141 2.84 -23.96 -11.99
CA ILE A 141 3.70 -22.77 -12.09
C ILE A 141 4.56 -22.63 -10.83
N VAL A 142 3.96 -22.83 -9.65
CA VAL A 142 4.66 -22.84 -8.36
C VAL A 142 5.70 -23.96 -8.31
N GLU A 143 5.38 -25.16 -8.78
CA GLU A 143 6.33 -26.29 -8.85
C GLU A 143 7.55 -25.99 -9.73
N ARG A 144 7.37 -25.27 -10.86
CA ARG A 144 8.48 -24.83 -11.71
C ARG A 144 9.35 -23.76 -11.05
N LEU A 145 8.74 -22.85 -10.30
CA LEU A 145 9.41 -21.67 -9.73
C LEU A 145 10.14 -21.98 -8.41
N THR A 146 9.58 -22.87 -7.59
CA THR A 146 10.07 -23.15 -6.24
C THR A 146 11.52 -23.63 -6.19
N PRO A 147 12.01 -24.52 -7.08
CA PRO A 147 13.42 -24.92 -7.10
C PRO A 147 14.36 -23.73 -7.35
N PHE A 148 14.00 -22.88 -8.32
CA PHE A 148 14.77 -21.68 -8.62
C PHE A 148 14.84 -20.73 -7.42
N ILE A 149 13.73 -20.48 -6.73
CA ILE A 149 13.71 -19.64 -5.52
C ILE A 149 14.59 -20.22 -4.42
N ASN A 150 14.52 -21.54 -4.20
CA ASN A 150 15.32 -22.22 -3.20
C ASN A 150 16.83 -22.17 -3.49
N GLU A 151 17.21 -22.15 -4.76
CA GLU A 151 18.61 -22.01 -5.20
C GLU A 151 19.08 -20.56 -5.13
N GLN A 152 18.27 -19.62 -5.63
CA GLN A 152 18.62 -18.21 -5.73
C GLN A 152 18.79 -17.54 -4.37
N TYR A 153 17.98 -17.94 -3.37
CA TYR A 153 17.95 -17.26 -2.07
C TYR A 153 18.43 -18.19 -0.97
N PRO A 154 19.70 -18.06 -0.51
CA PRO A 154 20.30 -18.96 0.49
C PRO A 154 19.51 -19.06 1.80
N GLY A 155 18.79 -18.00 2.18
CA GLY A 155 17.89 -17.98 3.34
C GLY A 155 16.78 -19.03 3.28
N CYS A 156 16.37 -19.46 2.08
CA CYS A 156 15.39 -20.53 1.90
C CYS A 156 15.91 -21.88 2.38
N LYS A 157 17.23 -22.12 2.36
CA LYS A 157 17.87 -23.40 2.76
C LYS A 157 17.17 -24.64 2.14
N GLY A 158 16.65 -24.52 0.91
CA GLY A 158 15.89 -25.58 0.23
C GLY A 158 14.48 -25.87 0.78
N ARG A 159 13.94 -25.01 1.65
CA ARG A 159 12.69 -25.21 2.41
C ARG A 159 11.68 -24.10 2.21
N CYS A 160 11.80 -23.26 1.19
CA CYS A 160 10.81 -22.23 0.91
C CYS A 160 9.51 -22.84 0.38
N HIS A 161 8.38 -22.47 0.99
CA HIS A 161 7.03 -22.89 0.61
C HIS A 161 6.14 -21.67 0.41
N VAL A 162 5.15 -21.79 -0.46
CA VAL A 162 4.09 -20.77 -0.61
C VAL A 162 3.23 -20.75 0.65
N CYS A 163 3.14 -19.59 1.27
CA CYS A 163 2.33 -19.39 2.48
C CYS A 163 1.07 -18.59 2.21
N HIS A 164 1.18 -17.58 1.33
CA HIS A 164 0.07 -16.77 0.90
C HIS A 164 0.15 -16.53 -0.60
N SER A 165 -0.99 -16.62 -1.27
CA SER A 165 -1.10 -16.39 -2.70
C SER A 165 -2.43 -15.72 -3.01
N LEU A 166 -2.41 -14.63 -3.78
CA LEU A 166 -3.62 -13.92 -4.19
C LEU A 166 -3.49 -13.31 -5.57
N VAL A 167 -4.62 -13.09 -6.24
CA VAL A 167 -4.70 -12.19 -7.39
C VAL A 167 -5.22 -10.85 -6.91
N ARG A 168 -4.54 -9.78 -7.33
CA ARG A 168 -4.94 -8.40 -7.05
C ARG A 168 -5.24 -7.64 -8.33
N ARG A 169 -6.35 -6.90 -8.33
CA ARG A 169 -6.71 -5.92 -9.36
C ARG A 169 -6.44 -4.52 -8.84
N TYR A 170 -5.61 -3.77 -9.54
CA TYR A 170 -5.35 -2.36 -9.29
C TYR A 170 -6.14 -1.51 -10.28
N LEU A 171 -6.79 -0.46 -9.79
CA LEU A 171 -7.61 0.44 -10.60
C LEU A 171 -6.85 1.69 -11.06
N ASP A 172 -7.49 2.46 -11.96
CA ASP A 172 -6.97 3.72 -12.45
C ASP A 172 -6.67 4.71 -11.31
N GLY A 173 -5.45 5.24 -11.33
CA GLY A 173 -4.97 6.19 -10.34
C GLY A 173 -4.68 5.62 -8.96
N GLU A 174 -4.78 4.30 -8.77
CA GLU A 174 -4.40 3.65 -7.52
C GLU A 174 -2.89 3.78 -7.28
N ARG A 175 -2.51 4.08 -6.03
CA ARG A 175 -1.12 4.09 -5.58
C ARG A 175 -0.14 5.09 -6.21
N ARG A 176 -0.62 6.25 -6.69
CA ARG A 176 0.23 7.32 -7.25
C ARG A 176 1.29 7.89 -6.29
N GLY A 177 1.01 7.95 -4.99
CA GLY A 177 1.88 8.59 -3.99
C GLY A 177 2.32 7.68 -2.84
N HIS A 178 2.01 6.39 -2.88
CA HIS A 178 1.98 5.58 -1.66
C HIS A 178 3.37 5.24 -1.12
N LEU A 179 3.40 4.98 0.19
CA LEU A 179 4.63 4.59 0.87
C LEU A 179 5.05 3.20 0.42
N MET A 180 6.36 3.03 0.28
CA MET A 180 6.97 1.74 0.00
C MET A 180 7.02 0.95 1.30
N HIS A 181 6.86 -0.36 1.22
CA HIS A 181 6.82 -1.23 2.39
C HIS A 181 7.70 -2.47 2.20
N PHE A 182 7.98 -3.11 3.32
CA PHE A 182 8.65 -4.41 3.36
C PHE A 182 7.59 -5.49 3.59
N ASP A 183 7.74 -6.62 2.92
CA ASP A 183 6.97 -7.82 3.22
C ASP A 183 7.59 -8.59 4.39
N ILE A 184 7.54 -7.99 5.58
CA ILE A 184 8.21 -8.51 6.81
C ILE A 184 7.73 -9.91 7.26
N GLN A 185 6.73 -10.48 6.59
CA GLN A 185 6.18 -11.81 6.82
C GLN A 185 6.57 -12.82 5.73
N ALA A 186 7.21 -12.38 4.65
CA ALA A 186 7.57 -13.24 3.53
C ALA A 186 9.08 -13.21 3.30
N LEU A 187 9.72 -14.37 3.20
CA LEU A 187 11.11 -14.50 2.79
C LEU A 187 11.37 -14.17 1.34
N VAL A 188 10.46 -14.58 0.48
CA VAL A 188 10.49 -14.18 -0.91
C VAL A 188 9.10 -13.73 -1.30
N THR A 189 9.06 -12.59 -1.97
CA THR A 189 7.86 -12.07 -2.63
C THR A 189 8.04 -12.27 -4.14
N VAL A 190 7.02 -12.84 -4.78
CA VAL A 190 6.93 -12.94 -6.23
C VAL A 190 5.72 -12.12 -6.68
N VAL A 191 5.95 -11.16 -7.58
CA VAL A 191 4.89 -10.35 -8.20
C VAL A 191 4.87 -10.63 -9.69
N MET A 192 3.81 -11.27 -10.18
CA MET A 192 3.62 -11.58 -11.60
C MET A 192 2.64 -10.61 -12.24
N GLY A 193 3.00 -10.08 -13.41
CA GLY A 193 2.10 -9.30 -14.26
C GLY A 193 1.14 -10.20 -15.02
N LEU A 194 -0.16 -9.90 -15.01
CA LEU A 194 -1.16 -10.69 -15.76
C LEU A 194 -1.70 -9.93 -16.99
N ASN A 195 -1.26 -8.69 -17.22
CA ASN A 195 -1.69 -7.87 -18.34
C ASN A 195 -0.56 -6.94 -18.80
N ASP A 196 -0.69 -6.36 -19.99
CA ASP A 196 0.46 -5.78 -20.70
C ASP A 196 0.69 -4.31 -20.32
N HIS A 197 1.92 -4.03 -19.88
CA HIS A 197 2.36 -2.66 -19.59
C HIS A 197 2.43 -1.83 -20.88
N ALA A 198 2.00 -0.57 -20.78
CA ALA A 198 1.86 0.42 -21.86
C ALA A 198 0.71 0.15 -22.85
N THR A 199 0.07 -1.02 -22.79
CA THR A 199 -1.13 -1.36 -23.58
C THR A 199 -2.38 -1.23 -22.72
N ASP A 200 -2.45 -2.00 -21.63
CA ASP A 200 -3.63 -2.06 -20.76
C ASP A 200 -3.58 -1.04 -19.62
N PHE A 201 -2.36 -0.68 -19.21
CA PHE A 201 -2.12 0.28 -18.13
C PHE A 201 -0.77 0.98 -18.28
N THR A 202 -0.59 2.07 -17.51
CA THR A 202 0.71 2.73 -17.33
C THR A 202 1.06 2.78 -15.85
N GLY A 203 2.34 2.61 -15.52
CA GLY A 203 2.84 2.44 -14.16
C GLY A 203 3.50 1.07 -13.99
N GLY A 204 3.59 0.53 -12.78
CA GLY A 204 4.20 -0.77 -12.56
C GLY A 204 4.54 -1.05 -11.11
N LEU A 205 5.19 -2.19 -10.89
CA LEU A 205 5.94 -2.44 -9.66
C LEU A 205 7.09 -1.43 -9.62
N PHE A 206 7.38 -0.89 -8.45
CA PHE A 206 8.63 -0.20 -8.21
C PHE A 206 9.29 -0.78 -6.97
N VAL A 207 10.62 -0.77 -6.98
CA VAL A 207 11.45 -1.18 -5.86
C VAL A 207 12.36 -0.03 -5.44
N SER A 208 12.88 -0.07 -4.21
CA SER A 208 13.84 0.90 -3.74
C SER A 208 14.75 0.35 -2.65
N ALA A 209 16.03 0.72 -2.71
CA ALA A 209 16.90 0.79 -1.55
C ALA A 209 17.22 2.26 -1.28
N GLY A 210 16.45 2.88 -0.36
CA GLY A 210 16.55 4.31 -0.04
C GLY A 210 15.52 5.19 -0.75
N ALA A 211 15.93 6.33 -1.30
CA ALA A 211 15.03 7.36 -1.82
C ALA A 211 14.47 7.11 -3.21
N ALA A 212 15.26 6.51 -4.10
CA ALA A 212 14.94 6.45 -5.52
C ALA A 212 14.03 5.25 -5.82
N ARG A 213 12.81 5.53 -6.28
CA ARG A 213 11.94 4.49 -6.84
C ARG A 213 12.49 4.06 -8.20
N ARG A 214 12.73 2.76 -8.35
CA ARG A 214 13.05 2.14 -9.64
C ARG A 214 11.85 1.36 -10.14
N PHE A 215 11.28 1.78 -11.26
CA PHE A 215 10.16 1.07 -11.88
C PHE A 215 10.62 -0.21 -12.58
N VAL A 216 9.84 -1.27 -12.40
CA VAL A 216 10.02 -2.59 -12.99
C VAL A 216 8.76 -2.86 -13.83
N PRO A 217 8.78 -2.50 -15.13
CA PRO A 217 7.65 -2.78 -16.01
C PRO A 217 7.60 -4.30 -16.25
N LEU A 218 6.45 -4.91 -15.94
CA LEU A 218 6.19 -6.32 -16.19
C LEU A 218 5.16 -6.43 -17.31
N GLN A 219 5.41 -7.26 -18.31
CA GLN A 219 4.42 -7.68 -19.30
C GLN A 219 3.59 -8.84 -18.77
N ALA A 220 2.54 -9.22 -19.51
CA ALA A 220 1.75 -10.40 -19.17
C ALA A 220 2.64 -11.65 -19.14
N GLY A 221 2.70 -12.28 -17.97
CA GLY A 221 3.47 -13.50 -17.71
C GLY A 221 4.92 -13.28 -17.26
N ASP A 222 5.35 -12.03 -17.10
CA ASP A 222 6.61 -11.71 -16.43
C ASP A 222 6.47 -11.75 -14.90
N ALA A 223 7.56 -12.04 -14.20
CA ALA A 223 7.61 -12.04 -12.74
C ALA A 223 8.78 -11.22 -12.19
N ALA A 224 8.54 -10.49 -11.11
CA ALA A 224 9.55 -9.90 -10.26
C ALA A 224 9.66 -10.72 -8.97
N VAL A 225 10.88 -11.08 -8.56
CA VAL A 225 11.16 -11.88 -7.37
C VAL A 225 12.16 -11.13 -6.50
N HIS A 226 11.84 -10.88 -5.23
CA HIS A 226 12.75 -10.22 -4.29
C HIS A 226 12.59 -10.74 -2.86
N GLN A 227 13.59 -10.49 -2.01
CA GLN A 227 13.51 -10.79 -0.58
C GLN A 227 12.84 -9.67 0.21
N SER A 228 12.57 -9.91 1.50
CA SER A 228 11.96 -8.94 2.43
C SER A 228 12.82 -7.72 2.77
N ASP A 229 14.07 -7.70 2.33
CA ASP A 229 15.02 -6.61 2.57
C ASP A 229 14.95 -5.53 1.50
N LEU A 230 14.06 -5.66 0.52
CA LEU A 230 13.80 -4.69 -0.52
C LEU A 230 12.45 -4.03 -0.30
N LEU A 231 12.42 -2.69 -0.35
CA LEU A 231 11.15 -1.97 -0.37
C LEU A 231 10.53 -2.11 -1.74
N HIS A 232 9.22 -2.29 -1.75
CA HIS A 232 8.48 -2.27 -2.99
C HIS A 232 7.13 -1.55 -2.83
N GLY A 233 6.53 -1.29 -3.98
CA GLY A 233 5.17 -0.80 -4.09
C GLY A 233 4.72 -0.90 -5.53
N VAL A 234 3.46 -0.55 -5.76
CA VAL A 234 2.85 -0.56 -7.09
C VAL A 234 2.30 0.83 -7.33
N GLN A 235 2.35 1.31 -8.57
CA GLN A 235 1.67 2.53 -8.98
C GLN A 235 0.94 2.27 -10.30
N VAL A 236 -0.33 2.66 -10.37
CA VAL A 236 -1.12 2.64 -11.61
C VAL A 236 -1.54 4.07 -11.92
N THR A 237 -1.01 4.60 -13.02
CA THR A 237 -1.27 5.98 -13.43
C THR A 237 -2.48 6.06 -14.35
N ASN A 238 -2.64 5.09 -15.25
CA ASN A 238 -3.76 4.95 -16.17
C ASN A 238 -4.10 3.47 -16.37
N GLY A 239 -5.37 3.12 -16.53
CA GLY A 239 -5.84 1.77 -16.86
C GLY A 239 -5.98 0.84 -15.65
N THR A 240 -6.12 -0.46 -15.90
CA THR A 240 -6.30 -1.49 -14.86
C THR A 240 -5.12 -2.45 -14.91
N ARG A 241 -4.51 -2.76 -13.76
CA ARG A 241 -3.43 -3.75 -13.66
C ARG A 241 -3.90 -4.97 -12.89
N TRP A 242 -3.52 -6.15 -13.36
CA TRP A 242 -3.74 -7.42 -12.68
C TRP A 242 -2.40 -8.01 -12.27
N SER A 243 -2.33 -8.52 -11.04
CA SER A 243 -1.12 -9.18 -10.56
C SER A 243 -1.44 -10.41 -9.75
N TRP A 244 -0.66 -11.46 -9.97
CA TRP A 244 -0.64 -12.61 -9.07
C TRP A 244 0.57 -12.46 -8.13
N ILE A 245 0.32 -12.47 -6.83
CA ILE A 245 1.32 -12.26 -5.79
C ILE A 245 1.46 -13.53 -4.97
N ILE A 246 2.70 -13.96 -4.76
CA ILE A 246 3.06 -15.10 -3.91
C ILE A 246 4.01 -14.61 -2.83
N TRP A 247 3.72 -14.99 -1.59
CA TRP A 247 4.61 -14.82 -0.45
C TRP A 247 5.05 -16.18 0.06
N MET A 248 6.37 -16.38 0.08
CA MET A 248 6.99 -17.63 0.50
C MET A 248 7.75 -17.47 1.82
N GLN A 249 7.76 -18.52 2.64
CA GLN A 249 8.55 -18.59 3.88
C GLN A 249 9.40 -19.86 3.92
N ASP A 250 10.47 -19.89 4.72
CA ASP A 250 11.32 -21.07 4.95
C ASP A 250 10.69 -22.09 5.92
N SER A 251 9.37 -22.08 6.04
CA SER A 251 8.60 -22.93 6.93
C SER A 251 7.37 -23.51 6.22
N PRO A 252 7.19 -24.85 6.22
CA PRO A 252 6.02 -25.49 5.63
C PRO A 252 4.74 -25.24 6.44
N THR A 253 4.84 -24.74 7.67
CA THR A 253 3.68 -24.45 8.53
C THR A 253 3.27 -22.98 8.49
N CYS A 254 4.01 -22.12 7.78
CA CYS A 254 3.71 -20.69 7.62
C CYS A 254 3.47 -20.00 8.97
N SER A 255 4.37 -20.26 9.92
CA SER A 255 4.26 -19.80 11.31
C SER A 255 4.53 -18.30 11.45
N ALA A 256 3.80 -17.73 12.39
CA ALA A 256 3.75 -16.31 12.69
C ALA A 256 4.93 -15.71 13.47
N ASP A 257 5.61 -16.52 14.26
CA ASP A 257 6.55 -16.09 15.28
C ASP A 257 7.97 -16.60 14.96
N PRO A 258 9.00 -15.87 15.44
CA PRO A 258 9.78 -14.94 14.64
C PRO A 258 10.46 -15.66 13.49
N VAL A 259 10.29 -15.09 12.29
CA VAL A 259 10.94 -15.58 11.10
C VAL A 259 12.47 -15.50 11.36
N GLN A 260 13.12 -16.66 11.58
CA GLN A 260 14.46 -16.81 12.18
C GLN A 260 15.62 -16.17 11.41
N TRP A 261 15.70 -16.34 10.10
CA TRP A 261 16.53 -15.58 9.15
C TRP A 261 16.73 -14.08 9.49
N HIS A 262 15.69 -13.30 9.86
CA HIS A 262 15.88 -11.90 10.27
C HIS A 262 16.66 -11.79 11.57
N LEU A 263 16.38 -12.64 12.55
CA LEU A 263 17.08 -12.64 13.83
C LEU A 263 18.52 -13.12 13.68
N GLU A 264 18.75 -14.18 12.90
CA GLU A 264 20.08 -14.71 12.56
C GLU A 264 20.93 -13.60 11.93
N ALA A 265 20.46 -13.00 10.83
CA ALA A 265 21.15 -11.91 10.15
C ALA A 265 21.30 -10.66 11.05
N ALA A 266 20.28 -10.34 11.86
CA ALA A 266 20.33 -9.21 12.76
C ALA A 266 21.38 -9.37 13.87
N GLU A 267 21.53 -10.57 14.43
CA GLU A 267 22.56 -10.89 15.43
C GLU A 267 23.97 -10.95 14.81
N GLU A 268 24.09 -11.40 13.56
CA GLU A 268 25.33 -11.32 12.77
C GLU A 268 25.73 -9.87 12.43
N GLY A 269 24.78 -8.94 12.56
CA GLY A 269 25.04 -7.51 12.49
C GLY A 269 24.50 -6.83 11.24
N ASP A 270 23.69 -7.51 10.44
CA ASP A 270 23.07 -6.94 9.24
C ASP A 270 22.14 -5.78 9.62
N PRO A 271 22.40 -4.56 9.10
CA PRO A 271 21.64 -3.37 9.47
C PRO A 271 20.16 -3.43 9.05
N VAL A 272 19.85 -4.02 7.90
CA VAL A 272 18.49 -4.10 7.37
C VAL A 272 17.69 -5.12 8.17
N ALA A 273 18.26 -6.31 8.42
CA ALA A 273 17.65 -7.34 9.25
C ALA A 273 17.42 -6.87 10.69
N GLN A 274 18.34 -6.06 11.27
CA GLN A 274 18.12 -5.42 12.58
C GLN A 274 16.92 -4.47 12.56
N PHE A 275 16.73 -3.71 11.48
CA PHE A 275 15.56 -2.85 11.32
C PHE A 275 14.27 -3.67 11.16
N LEU A 276 14.28 -4.69 10.30
CA LEU A 276 13.12 -5.56 10.08
C LEU A 276 12.74 -6.31 11.36
N THR A 277 13.73 -6.77 12.12
CA THR A 277 13.55 -7.33 13.47
C THR A 277 12.90 -6.33 14.42
N ALA A 278 13.32 -5.06 14.40
CA ALA A 278 12.70 -4.02 15.22
C ALA A 278 11.20 -3.85 14.87
N SER A 279 10.86 -3.83 13.58
CA SER A 279 9.49 -3.68 13.09
C SER A 279 8.54 -4.81 13.50
N ARG A 280 9.06 -5.97 13.90
CA ARG A 280 8.26 -7.09 14.45
C ARG A 280 7.80 -6.86 15.88
N TYR A 281 8.51 -6.03 16.66
CA TYR A 281 8.12 -5.73 18.02
C TYR A 281 7.03 -4.64 18.04
N GLY A 282 5.79 -5.05 18.32
CA GLY A 282 4.66 -4.13 18.45
C GLY A 282 4.73 -3.21 19.68
N LEU A 283 3.68 -2.41 19.88
CA LEU A 283 3.59 -1.40 20.95
C LEU A 283 3.68 -1.98 22.38
N GLY A 284 3.44 -3.28 22.58
CA GLY A 284 3.66 -3.94 23.87
C GLY A 284 5.14 -4.22 24.20
N ARG A 285 6.04 -4.09 23.22
CA ARG A 285 7.47 -4.45 23.30
C ARG A 285 8.40 -3.34 22.79
N ILE A 286 8.00 -2.08 22.99
CA ILE A 286 8.69 -0.90 22.43
C ILE A 286 10.17 -0.83 22.85
N GLN A 287 10.52 -1.28 24.05
CA GLN A 287 11.93 -1.31 24.49
C GLN A 287 12.81 -2.21 23.62
N GLN A 288 12.30 -3.39 23.24
CA GLN A 288 13.03 -4.32 22.36
C GLN A 288 13.11 -3.76 20.94
N ARG A 289 11.99 -3.22 20.41
CA ARG A 289 11.97 -2.48 19.12
C ARG A 289 13.08 -1.44 19.08
N THR A 290 13.15 -0.60 20.11
CA THR A 290 14.08 0.54 20.13
C THR A 290 15.55 0.10 20.24
N LYS A 291 15.84 -0.98 20.97
CA LYS A 291 17.20 -1.54 21.04
C LYS A 291 17.69 -2.03 19.67
N TRP A 292 16.86 -2.77 18.94
CA TRP A 292 17.19 -3.22 17.59
C TRP A 292 17.35 -2.06 16.62
N MET A 293 16.43 -1.09 16.69
CA MET A 293 16.51 0.15 15.90
C MET A 293 17.82 0.91 16.16
N GLN A 294 18.26 0.99 17.42
CA GLN A 294 19.54 1.60 17.78
C GLN A 294 20.75 0.84 17.25
N ARG A 295 20.71 -0.50 17.21
CA ARG A 295 21.79 -1.31 16.60
C ARG A 295 21.88 -1.01 15.10
N SER A 296 20.74 -1.04 14.40
CA SER A 296 20.64 -0.77 12.97
C SER A 296 21.11 0.65 12.60
N ALA A 297 20.61 1.67 13.31
CA ALA A 297 21.00 3.06 13.09
C ALA A 297 22.49 3.33 13.36
N LYS A 298 23.10 2.65 14.35
CA LYS A 298 24.55 2.75 14.63
C LYS A 298 25.41 2.16 13.52
N LYS A 299 24.88 1.18 12.79
CA LYS A 299 25.54 0.57 11.63
C LYS A 299 25.40 1.41 10.36
N GLY A 300 24.63 2.50 10.38
CA GLY A 300 24.49 3.43 9.27
C GLY A 300 23.16 3.35 8.53
N PHE A 301 22.24 2.46 8.94
CA PHE A 301 20.96 2.32 8.24
C PHE A 301 20.10 3.57 8.42
N SER A 302 19.87 4.28 7.32
CA SER A 302 19.24 5.59 7.29
C SER A 302 17.80 5.57 7.80
N ARG A 303 17.03 4.55 7.41
CA ARG A 303 15.63 4.40 7.86
C ARG A 303 15.53 4.12 9.36
N ALA A 304 16.44 3.33 9.92
CA ALA A 304 16.50 3.15 11.37
C ALA A 304 16.89 4.43 12.10
N ALA A 305 17.80 5.22 11.53
CA ALA A 305 18.14 6.53 12.09
C ALA A 305 16.94 7.49 12.06
N CYS A 306 16.15 7.49 10.98
CA CYS A 306 14.91 8.27 10.87
C CYS A 306 13.89 7.89 11.96
N GLU A 307 13.60 6.59 12.08
CA GLU A 307 12.69 6.04 13.10
C GLU A 307 13.17 6.32 14.53
N LEU A 308 14.47 6.24 14.77
CA LEU A 308 15.04 6.57 16.08
C LEU A 308 14.94 8.07 16.38
N GLY A 309 15.09 8.91 15.36
CA GLY A 309 14.84 10.35 15.46
C GLY A 309 13.41 10.66 15.89
N LEU A 310 12.44 10.03 15.23
CA LEU A 310 11.02 10.07 15.62
C LEU A 310 10.78 9.60 17.05
N ALA A 311 11.36 8.45 17.42
CA ALA A 311 11.24 7.90 18.77
C ALA A 311 11.75 8.88 19.84
N TYR A 312 12.85 9.60 19.58
CA TYR A 312 13.34 10.65 20.47
C TYR A 312 12.50 11.92 20.47
N ARG A 313 11.85 12.30 19.37
CA ARG A 313 10.90 13.42 19.34
C ARG A 313 9.67 13.14 20.20
N ASP A 314 9.12 11.94 20.07
CA ASP A 314 7.83 11.57 20.68
C ASP A 314 7.99 10.97 22.08
N GLY A 315 9.17 10.47 22.41
CA GLY A 315 9.43 9.77 23.67
C GLY A 315 8.96 8.30 23.65
N THR A 316 8.82 7.72 22.46
CA THR A 316 8.34 6.35 22.28
C THR A 316 9.50 5.37 22.45
N GLY A 317 9.53 4.63 23.57
CA GLY A 317 10.57 3.64 23.85
C GLY A 317 11.90 4.20 24.37
N VAL A 318 12.10 5.50 24.23
CA VAL A 318 13.23 6.27 24.75
C VAL A 318 12.72 7.52 25.43
N LYS A 319 13.50 8.09 26.35
CA LYS A 319 13.17 9.38 26.92
C LYS A 319 13.20 10.46 25.83
N LYS A 320 12.12 11.24 25.70
CA LYS A 320 12.03 12.37 24.78
C LYS A 320 13.27 13.26 24.87
N ASN A 321 13.89 13.55 23.73
CA ASN A 321 15.10 14.36 23.62
C ASN A 321 15.22 14.94 22.20
N VAL A 322 14.89 16.23 22.06
CA VAL A 322 14.88 16.93 20.77
C VAL A 322 16.27 16.97 20.12
N GLN A 323 17.34 17.14 20.92
CA GLN A 323 18.70 17.20 20.37
C GLN A 323 19.15 15.86 19.78
N LYS A 324 18.81 14.74 20.44
CA LYS A 324 19.02 13.41 19.87
C LYS A 324 18.13 13.17 18.65
N ALA A 325 16.90 13.65 18.66
CA ALA A 325 16.02 13.57 17.50
C ALA A 325 16.65 14.26 16.28
N LYS A 326 17.10 15.53 16.45
CA LYS A 326 17.80 16.28 15.41
C LYS A 326 19.04 15.54 14.91
N MET A 327 19.92 15.10 15.81
CA MET A 327 21.13 14.36 15.45
C MET A 327 20.86 13.11 14.60
N TRP A 328 19.86 12.30 14.95
CA TRP A 328 19.56 11.07 14.20
C TRP A 328 18.88 11.37 12.86
N LEU A 329 18.01 12.37 12.80
CA LEU A 329 17.38 12.81 11.56
C LEU A 329 18.39 13.44 10.59
N GLU A 330 19.37 14.20 11.09
CA GLU A 330 20.47 14.74 10.28
C GLU A 330 21.30 13.62 9.65
N LYS A 331 21.59 12.53 10.39
CA LYS A 331 22.25 11.36 9.83
C LYS A 331 21.42 10.68 8.74
N ALA A 332 20.11 10.55 8.95
CA ALA A 332 19.21 9.97 7.96
C ALA A 332 19.12 10.85 6.69
N MET A 333 19.04 12.18 6.84
CA MET A 333 19.04 13.12 5.71
C MET A 333 20.37 13.10 4.95
N ALA A 334 21.51 12.95 5.65
CA ALA A 334 22.82 12.84 5.00
C ALA A 334 22.95 11.57 4.13
N ALA A 335 22.18 10.52 4.45
CA ALA A 335 22.03 9.32 3.66
C ALA A 335 20.84 9.38 2.69
N SER A 336 20.27 10.57 2.47
CA SER A 336 19.13 10.84 1.59
C SER A 336 17.85 10.08 1.95
N GLU A 337 17.59 9.72 3.20
CA GLU A 337 16.33 9.09 3.61
C GLU A 337 15.15 10.07 3.44
N PRO A 338 14.18 9.84 2.53
CA PRO A 338 13.16 10.85 2.22
C PRO A 338 12.31 11.28 3.40
N GLU A 339 11.87 10.32 4.23
CA GLU A 339 11.01 10.58 5.39
C GLU A 339 11.72 11.44 6.45
N SER A 340 13.05 11.45 6.47
CA SER A 340 13.81 12.23 7.44
C SER A 340 13.67 13.74 7.22
N PHE A 341 13.49 14.20 5.98
CA PHE A 341 13.20 15.62 5.68
C PHE A 341 11.85 16.04 6.28
N LEU A 342 10.81 15.22 6.14
CA LEU A 342 9.50 15.47 6.74
C LEU A 342 9.64 15.57 8.27
N ASN A 343 10.28 14.59 8.89
CA ASN A 343 10.35 14.49 10.34
C ASN A 343 11.24 15.59 10.96
N TYR A 344 12.30 16.00 10.28
CA TYR A 344 13.10 17.15 10.68
C TYR A 344 12.34 18.47 10.48
N GLY A 345 11.58 18.60 9.38
CA GLY A 345 10.68 19.73 9.16
C GLY A 345 9.63 19.89 10.24
N LEU A 346 9.07 18.77 10.73
CA LEU A 346 8.15 18.78 11.87
C LEU A 346 8.81 19.27 13.17
N LEU A 347 10.09 18.96 13.41
CA LEU A 347 10.82 19.51 14.57
C LEU A 347 11.01 21.03 14.48
N HIS A 348 11.28 21.55 13.29
CA HIS A 348 11.34 22.99 13.05
C HIS A 348 9.98 23.65 13.22
N LEU A 349 8.91 23.02 12.71
CA LEU A 349 7.55 23.51 12.88
C LEU A 349 7.14 23.57 14.36
N ASP A 350 7.45 22.53 15.14
CA ASP A 350 7.22 22.48 16.60
C ASP A 350 7.99 23.59 17.34
N ALA A 351 9.14 24.03 16.81
CA ALA A 351 9.94 25.13 17.33
C ALA A 351 9.48 26.52 16.85
N GLY A 352 8.46 26.59 15.96
CA GLY A 352 7.99 27.84 15.35
C GLY A 352 8.85 28.35 14.18
N GLU A 353 9.79 27.55 13.71
CA GLU A 353 10.71 27.85 12.60
C GLU A 353 10.04 27.47 11.27
N ILE A 354 9.01 28.23 10.87
CA ILE A 354 8.10 27.89 9.76
C ILE A 354 8.83 27.87 8.41
N ASP A 355 9.75 28.80 8.16
CA ASP A 355 10.47 28.92 6.89
C ASP A 355 11.36 27.68 6.65
N GLU A 356 12.14 27.27 7.65
CA GLU A 356 12.94 26.04 7.63
C GLU A 356 12.05 24.80 7.46
N ALA A 357 10.93 24.72 8.20
CA ALA A 357 10.00 23.61 8.09
C ALA A 357 9.46 23.45 6.66
N VAL A 358 9.02 24.55 6.03
CA VAL A 358 8.49 24.55 4.66
C VAL A 358 9.57 24.18 3.64
N HIS A 359 10.81 24.65 3.82
CA HIS A 359 11.93 24.23 2.97
C HIS A 359 12.17 22.71 3.02
N LEU A 360 12.08 22.11 4.21
CA LEU A 360 12.23 20.67 4.40
C LEU A 360 11.04 19.87 3.87
N PHE A 361 9.82 20.37 4.05
CA PHE A 361 8.62 19.76 3.47
C PHE A 361 8.68 19.76 1.94
N LYS A 362 9.25 20.80 1.32
CA LYS A 362 9.50 20.83 -0.11
C LYS A 362 10.43 19.69 -0.57
N LYS A 363 11.55 19.49 0.12
CA LYS A 363 12.47 18.37 -0.17
C LYS A 363 11.78 17.01 -0.02
N ALA A 364 11.00 16.84 1.05
CA ALA A 364 10.22 15.62 1.27
C ALA A 364 9.17 15.38 0.16
N ALA A 365 8.47 16.43 -0.27
CA ALA A 365 7.48 16.36 -1.34
C ALA A 365 8.11 16.02 -2.70
N GLU A 366 9.24 16.64 -3.03
CA GLU A 366 10.02 16.35 -4.24
C GLU A 366 10.57 14.91 -4.26
N ALA A 367 10.86 14.35 -3.07
CA ALA A 367 11.22 12.95 -2.90
C ALA A 367 10.00 12.00 -2.83
N GLY A 368 8.79 12.49 -3.07
CA GLY A 368 7.56 11.69 -3.14
C GLY A 368 7.01 11.24 -1.79
N VAL A 369 7.35 11.92 -0.68
CA VAL A 369 6.79 11.64 0.65
C VAL A 369 5.42 12.32 0.80
N PRO A 370 4.31 11.57 1.00
CA PRO A 370 2.97 12.15 1.10
C PRO A 370 2.81 13.21 2.16
N GLY A 371 3.36 12.99 3.36
CA GLY A 371 3.30 13.97 4.44
C GLY A 371 4.08 15.25 4.12
N GLY A 372 5.16 15.17 3.34
CA GLY A 372 5.87 16.34 2.84
C GLY A 372 5.01 17.15 1.88
N ALA A 373 4.40 16.47 0.90
CA ALA A 373 3.49 17.08 -0.07
C ALA A 373 2.26 17.72 0.60
N GLU A 374 1.66 17.07 1.59
CA GLU A 374 0.52 17.60 2.33
C GLU A 374 0.86 18.87 3.13
N ASN A 375 2.00 18.88 3.81
CA ASN A 375 2.45 20.06 4.56
C ASN A 375 2.84 21.21 3.61
N LEU A 376 3.50 20.91 2.49
CA LEU A 376 3.80 21.89 1.45
C LEU A 376 2.51 22.48 0.83
N ALA A 377 1.51 21.64 0.56
CA ALA A 377 0.21 22.08 0.08
C ALA A 377 -0.48 23.02 1.07
N THR A 378 -0.37 22.71 2.38
CA THR A 378 -0.89 23.57 3.45
C THR A 378 -0.15 24.91 3.51
N ALA A 379 1.17 24.92 3.27
CA ALA A 379 1.94 26.14 3.22
C ALA A 379 1.51 27.05 2.05
N TYR A 380 1.34 26.49 0.85
CA TYR A 380 0.80 27.22 -0.31
C TYR A 380 -0.64 27.70 -0.09
N SER A 381 -1.51 26.91 0.55
CA SER A 381 -2.91 27.35 0.76
C SER A 381 -3.01 28.53 1.72
N LYS A 382 -2.03 28.69 2.62
CA LYS A 382 -1.97 29.77 3.61
C LYS A 382 -1.02 30.91 3.23
N GLY A 383 -0.10 30.71 2.29
CA GLY A 383 1.01 31.63 2.03
C GLY A 383 1.97 31.72 3.21
N ALA A 384 2.43 30.56 3.71
CA ALA A 384 3.31 30.44 4.87
C ALA A 384 4.74 30.03 4.45
N GLY A 385 5.71 30.25 5.34
CA GLY A 385 7.10 29.79 5.12
C GLY A 385 7.82 30.50 3.98
N GLY A 386 7.54 31.80 3.79
CA GLY A 386 8.03 32.59 2.65
C GLY A 386 7.38 32.28 1.30
N LEU A 387 6.41 31.36 1.23
CA LEU A 387 5.69 31.04 -0.01
C LEU A 387 4.48 31.96 -0.22
N PRO A 388 4.15 32.32 -1.48
CA PRO A 388 2.91 33.03 -1.78
C PRO A 388 1.70 32.11 -1.55
N LYS A 389 0.55 32.72 -1.23
CA LYS A 389 -0.71 31.99 -1.22
C LYS A 389 -1.10 31.58 -2.64
N ASP A 390 -1.09 30.29 -2.93
CA ASP A 390 -1.43 29.71 -4.23
C ASP A 390 -2.30 28.46 -4.06
N LEU A 391 -3.59 28.60 -4.35
CA LEU A 391 -4.54 27.50 -4.20
C LEU A 391 -4.33 26.41 -5.27
N ASN A 392 -3.85 26.76 -6.47
CA ASN A 392 -3.63 25.80 -7.55
C ASN A 392 -2.42 24.89 -7.24
N LEU A 393 -1.34 25.47 -6.71
CA LEU A 393 -0.21 24.69 -6.21
C LEU A 393 -0.58 23.87 -4.97
N ALA A 394 -1.37 24.44 -4.05
CA ALA A 394 -1.88 23.65 -2.92
C ALA A 394 -2.69 22.44 -3.41
N ALA A 395 -3.56 22.65 -4.39
CA ALA A 395 -4.34 21.61 -5.03
C ALA A 395 -3.46 20.51 -5.66
N SER A 396 -2.44 20.86 -6.45
CA SER A 396 -1.57 19.86 -7.07
C SER A 396 -0.81 19.03 -6.03
N TRP A 397 -0.32 19.64 -4.96
CA TRP A 397 0.42 18.93 -3.91
C TRP A 397 -0.47 18.08 -3.01
N TYR A 398 -1.71 18.50 -2.70
CA TYR A 398 -2.67 17.63 -2.01
C TYR A 398 -3.04 16.39 -2.84
N GLU A 399 -3.17 16.56 -4.15
CA GLU A 399 -3.37 15.46 -5.08
C GLU A 399 -2.15 14.53 -5.12
N ALA A 400 -0.93 15.09 -5.20
CA ALA A 400 0.32 14.33 -5.18
C ALA A 400 0.50 13.50 -3.89
N ALA A 401 0.06 14.03 -2.74
CA ALA A 401 0.07 13.29 -1.48
C ALA A 401 -0.84 12.05 -1.53
N GLY A 402 -1.99 12.14 -2.20
CA GLY A 402 -2.86 10.99 -2.52
C GLY A 402 -3.46 10.21 -1.34
N THR A 403 -3.30 10.69 -0.10
CA THR A 403 -3.91 10.10 1.11
C THR A 403 -5.37 10.51 1.24
N ALA A 404 -6.19 9.74 1.96
CA ALA A 404 -7.59 10.12 2.20
C ALA A 404 -7.75 11.55 2.76
N PRO A 405 -6.96 11.97 3.79
CA PRO A 405 -6.98 13.35 4.29
C PRO A 405 -6.55 14.39 3.25
N SER A 406 -5.49 14.11 2.47
CA SER A 406 -5.03 15.07 1.46
C SER A 406 -6.02 15.22 0.31
N LEU A 407 -6.69 14.13 -0.12
CA LEU A 407 -7.75 14.17 -1.12
C LEU A 407 -8.99 14.95 -0.62
N TYR A 408 -9.32 14.87 0.66
CA TYR A 408 -10.37 15.70 1.24
C TYR A 408 -9.96 17.17 1.29
N LYS A 409 -8.72 17.46 1.75
CA LYS A 409 -8.18 18.82 1.73
C LYS A 409 -8.12 19.39 0.32
N ARG A 410 -7.80 18.58 -0.69
CA ARG A 410 -7.87 18.94 -2.11
C ARG A 410 -9.26 19.45 -2.50
N ALA A 411 -10.33 18.77 -2.09
CA ALA A 411 -11.70 19.22 -2.31
C ALA A 411 -11.99 20.56 -1.61
N LEU A 412 -11.50 20.73 -0.37
CA LEU A 412 -11.65 21.98 0.38
C LEU A 412 -10.93 23.16 -0.29
N VAL A 413 -9.76 22.95 -0.91
CA VAL A 413 -9.10 24.04 -1.64
C VAL A 413 -9.84 24.39 -2.92
N THR A 414 -10.44 23.42 -3.61
CA THR A 414 -11.32 23.68 -4.76
C THR A 414 -12.48 24.59 -4.35
N LYS A 415 -13.11 24.34 -3.20
CA LYS A 415 -14.13 25.25 -2.66
C LYS A 415 -13.57 26.67 -2.44
N GLN A 416 -12.36 26.79 -1.89
CA GLN A 416 -11.72 28.09 -1.68
C GLN A 416 -11.40 28.83 -2.99
N MET A 417 -11.32 28.13 -4.12
CA MET A 417 -11.17 28.74 -5.46
C MET A 417 -12.49 29.33 -6.00
N GLY A 418 -13.61 29.15 -5.29
CA GLY A 418 -14.92 29.69 -5.68
C GLY A 418 -15.89 28.68 -6.28
N TYR A 419 -15.58 27.38 -6.24
CA TYR A 419 -16.51 26.33 -6.66
C TYR A 419 -17.54 26.02 -5.57
N ASP A 420 -18.77 25.76 -5.99
CA ASP A 420 -19.85 25.36 -5.09
C ASP A 420 -19.64 23.96 -4.50
N ASP A 421 -20.22 23.73 -3.30
CA ASP A 421 -20.07 22.48 -2.54
C ASP A 421 -20.46 21.22 -3.33
N HIS A 422 -21.42 21.31 -4.23
CA HIS A 422 -21.92 20.20 -5.03
C HIS A 422 -21.47 20.28 -6.50
N SER A 423 -20.50 21.13 -6.83
CA SER A 423 -19.95 21.20 -8.19
C SER A 423 -19.30 19.87 -8.58
N PRO A 424 -19.30 19.48 -9.88
CA PRO A 424 -18.65 18.26 -10.33
C PRO A 424 -17.18 18.16 -9.89
N GLU A 425 -16.45 19.29 -9.85
CA GLU A 425 -15.05 19.39 -9.45
C GLU A 425 -14.85 19.07 -7.97
N VAL A 426 -15.65 19.66 -7.08
CA VAL A 426 -15.58 19.39 -5.64
C VAL A 426 -16.01 17.95 -5.36
N MET A 427 -17.14 17.54 -5.91
CA MET A 427 -17.71 16.21 -5.69
C MET A 427 -16.83 15.08 -6.22
N ALA A 428 -16.06 15.31 -7.29
CA ALA A 428 -15.09 14.33 -7.77
C ALA A 428 -14.02 14.03 -6.72
N TRP A 429 -13.47 15.06 -6.07
CA TRP A 429 -12.47 14.89 -5.01
C TRP A 429 -13.06 14.36 -3.71
N ILE A 430 -14.28 14.77 -3.34
CA ILE A 430 -15.00 14.17 -2.21
C ILE A 430 -15.21 12.68 -2.41
N ARG A 431 -15.65 12.24 -3.59
CA ARG A 431 -15.80 10.81 -3.90
C ARG A 431 -14.48 10.05 -3.80
N LYS A 432 -13.38 10.61 -4.33
CA LYS A 432 -12.04 10.02 -4.18
C LYS A 432 -11.63 9.88 -2.71
N ALA A 433 -11.80 10.93 -1.92
CA ALA A 433 -11.50 10.91 -0.49
C ALA A 433 -12.38 9.92 0.29
N ALA A 434 -13.66 9.84 -0.06
CA ALA A 434 -14.61 8.92 0.55
C ALA A 434 -14.25 7.46 0.21
N ASN A 435 -13.97 7.17 -1.06
CA ASN A 435 -13.48 5.85 -1.47
C ASN A 435 -12.20 5.48 -0.70
N ALA A 436 -11.31 6.44 -0.50
CA ALA A 436 -10.12 6.34 0.34
C ALA A 436 -10.39 6.20 1.85
N GLY A 437 -11.65 6.10 2.29
CA GLY A 437 -12.01 5.95 3.70
C GLY A 437 -11.91 7.25 4.52
N HIS A 438 -11.96 8.43 3.89
CA HIS A 438 -11.99 9.68 4.64
C HIS A 438 -13.39 9.89 5.25
N ARG A 439 -13.46 9.81 6.58
CA ARG A 439 -14.72 9.86 7.34
C ARG A 439 -15.58 11.07 7.00
N GLU A 440 -15.03 12.27 7.04
CA GLU A 440 -15.78 13.51 6.77
C GLU A 440 -16.25 13.56 5.31
N ALA A 441 -15.55 12.89 4.38
CA ALA A 441 -15.98 12.80 3.00
C ALA A 441 -17.15 11.82 2.86
N CYS A 442 -17.12 10.67 3.55
CA CYS A 442 -18.28 9.75 3.62
C CYS A 442 -19.52 10.47 4.15
N HIS A 443 -19.37 11.22 5.23
CA HIS A 443 -20.46 11.99 5.85
C HIS A 443 -21.01 13.07 4.92
N PHE A 444 -20.13 13.74 4.16
CA PHE A 444 -20.53 14.70 3.16
C PHE A 444 -21.36 14.03 2.05
N LEU A 445 -20.90 12.89 1.51
CA LEU A 445 -21.64 12.13 0.49
C LEU A 445 -23.02 11.68 0.99
N ALA A 446 -23.12 11.23 2.25
CA ALA A 446 -24.38 10.77 2.85
C ALA A 446 -25.48 11.86 2.83
N ARG A 447 -25.08 13.13 2.88
CA ARG A 447 -25.98 14.29 2.87
C ARG A 447 -26.10 14.95 1.49
N SER A 448 -25.28 14.54 0.53
CA SER A 448 -25.24 15.12 -0.81
C SER A 448 -26.30 14.51 -1.72
N PRO A 449 -27.09 15.31 -2.45
CA PRO A 449 -28.00 14.82 -3.48
C PRO A 449 -27.23 14.07 -4.58
N GLY A 450 -27.81 12.97 -5.09
CA GLY A 450 -27.25 12.19 -6.20
C GLY A 450 -26.18 11.16 -5.82
N SER A 451 -25.82 11.04 -4.53
CA SER A 451 -24.98 9.94 -4.04
C SER A 451 -25.78 8.63 -3.97
N THR A 452 -25.17 7.51 -4.34
CA THR A 452 -25.85 6.20 -4.29
C THR A 452 -25.81 5.60 -2.89
N LYS A 453 -26.87 4.86 -2.51
CA LYS A 453 -26.93 4.13 -1.23
C LYS A 453 -25.71 3.21 -1.06
N SER A 454 -25.34 2.48 -2.11
CA SER A 454 -24.20 1.56 -2.10
C SER A 454 -22.89 2.26 -1.80
N ASP A 455 -22.61 3.41 -2.42
CA ASP A 455 -21.35 4.13 -2.20
C ASP A 455 -21.25 4.67 -0.78
N ILE A 456 -22.35 5.19 -0.25
CA ILE A 456 -22.42 5.72 1.11
C ILE A 456 -22.25 4.59 2.14
N VAL A 457 -22.97 3.48 1.98
CA VAL A 457 -22.87 2.32 2.87
C VAL A 457 -21.46 1.73 2.84
N ARG A 458 -20.86 1.56 1.65
CA ARG A 458 -19.49 1.07 1.48
C ARG A 458 -18.49 1.93 2.26
N CYS A 459 -18.65 3.26 2.20
CA CYS A 459 -17.75 4.21 2.84
C CYS A 459 -17.92 4.21 4.37
N LEU A 460 -19.15 4.45 4.85
CA LEU A 460 -19.42 4.64 6.28
C LEU A 460 -19.21 3.35 7.11
N SER A 461 -19.40 2.18 6.51
CA SER A 461 -19.22 0.90 7.21
C SER A 461 -17.78 0.64 7.63
N LYS A 462 -16.81 1.40 7.10
CA LYS A 462 -15.39 1.35 7.50
C LYS A 462 -15.12 2.05 8.84
N HIS A 463 -16.09 2.77 9.38
CA HIS A 463 -15.90 3.62 10.56
C HIS A 463 -16.73 3.12 11.75
N SER A 464 -16.04 2.68 12.80
CA SER A 464 -16.67 2.18 14.05
C SER A 464 -16.96 3.29 15.05
N ASP A 465 -17.55 4.40 14.60
CA ASP A 465 -17.88 5.55 15.45
C ASP A 465 -19.39 5.87 15.41
N ALA A 466 -19.88 6.46 16.50
CA ALA A 466 -21.29 6.73 16.69
C ALA A 466 -21.89 7.59 15.56
N SER A 467 -21.14 8.58 15.06
CA SER A 467 -21.64 9.48 14.01
C SER A 467 -21.79 8.75 12.68
N SER A 468 -20.86 7.86 12.33
CA SER A 468 -20.93 7.07 11.09
C SER A 468 -22.09 6.08 11.13
N PHE A 469 -22.36 5.44 12.27
CA PHE A 469 -23.55 4.62 12.45
C PHE A 469 -24.86 5.42 12.40
N MET A 470 -24.89 6.64 12.93
CA MET A 470 -26.05 7.54 12.79
C MET A 470 -26.32 7.88 11.31
N ALA A 471 -25.26 8.18 10.55
CA ALA A 471 -25.38 8.46 9.13
C ALA A 471 -25.83 7.24 8.32
N LEU A 472 -25.35 6.03 8.66
CA LEU A 472 -25.83 4.78 8.08
C LEU A 472 -27.32 4.56 8.35
N ALA A 473 -27.77 4.79 9.59
CA ALA A 473 -29.18 4.66 9.95
C ALA A 473 -30.07 5.58 9.10
N ASP A 474 -29.69 6.84 8.96
CA ASP A 474 -30.41 7.82 8.12
C ASP A 474 -30.45 7.41 6.63
N VAL A 475 -29.36 6.87 6.10
CA VAL A 475 -29.30 6.36 4.71
C VAL A 475 -30.24 5.16 4.52
N PHE A 476 -30.28 4.25 5.48
CA PHE A 476 -31.15 3.08 5.44
C PHE A 476 -32.63 3.43 5.63
N PHE A 477 -32.97 4.37 6.52
CA PHE A 477 -34.36 4.78 6.67
C PHE A 477 -34.89 5.54 5.45
N ARG A 478 -34.03 6.29 4.74
CA ARG A 478 -34.43 7.00 3.50
C ARG A 478 -34.78 6.07 2.34
N SER A 479 -34.28 4.84 2.30
CA SER A 479 -34.62 3.90 1.21
C SER A 479 -35.96 3.18 1.42
N GLY A 480 -36.46 3.13 2.66
CA GLY A 480 -37.81 2.66 2.98
C GLY A 480 -38.08 1.17 2.75
N SER A 481 -37.06 0.33 2.54
CA SER A 481 -37.25 -1.12 2.44
C SER A 481 -37.28 -1.77 3.83
N ALA A 482 -38.04 -2.85 4.00
CA ALA A 482 -38.11 -3.58 5.27
C ALA A 482 -36.74 -4.10 5.73
N GLU A 483 -35.89 -4.49 4.79
CA GLU A 483 -34.52 -4.90 5.08
C GLU A 483 -33.66 -3.72 5.56
N ASP A 484 -33.76 -2.57 4.89
CA ASP A 484 -33.03 -1.38 5.32
C ASP A 484 -33.56 -0.86 6.66
N GLU A 485 -34.83 -1.01 6.99
CA GLU A 485 -35.34 -0.65 8.32
C GLU A 485 -34.65 -1.45 9.43
N ILE A 486 -34.46 -2.76 9.23
CA ILE A 486 -33.73 -3.63 10.16
C ILE A 486 -32.27 -3.17 10.28
N ARG A 487 -31.61 -2.89 9.14
CA ARG A 487 -30.23 -2.40 9.11
C ARG A 487 -30.09 -1.03 9.77
N GLY A 488 -31.05 -0.14 9.59
CA GLY A 488 -31.11 1.18 10.22
C GLY A 488 -31.26 1.09 11.73
N GLN A 489 -32.16 0.23 12.22
CA GLN A 489 -32.27 -0.04 13.66
C GLN A 489 -31.00 -0.67 14.23
N ALA A 490 -30.36 -1.59 13.51
CA ALA A 490 -29.08 -2.17 13.94
C ALA A 490 -27.99 -1.10 14.05
N ALA A 491 -27.87 -0.21 13.06
CA ALA A 491 -26.94 0.91 13.09
C ALA A 491 -27.20 1.85 14.29
N LEU A 492 -28.46 2.17 14.59
CA LEU A 492 -28.80 2.96 15.79
C LEU A 492 -28.38 2.27 17.09
N ARG A 493 -28.52 0.95 17.22
CA ARG A 493 -28.06 0.21 18.41
C ARG A 493 -26.55 0.32 18.59
N HIS A 494 -25.78 0.21 17.50
CA HIS A 494 -24.33 0.43 17.53
C HIS A 494 -23.99 1.87 17.93
N ALA A 495 -24.65 2.86 17.35
CA ALA A 495 -24.46 4.27 17.72
C ALA A 495 -24.77 4.52 19.21
N ALA A 496 -25.86 3.96 19.72
CA ALA A 496 -26.27 4.07 21.12
C ALA A 496 -25.28 3.40 22.07
N ALA A 497 -24.73 2.23 21.70
CA ALA A 497 -23.70 1.53 22.46
C ALA A 497 -22.39 2.33 22.53
N LEU A 498 -22.09 3.10 21.48
CA LEU A 498 -20.97 4.04 21.44
C LEU A 498 -21.29 5.40 22.09
N GLY A 499 -22.42 5.53 22.78
CA GLY A 499 -22.76 6.70 23.58
C GLY A 499 -23.58 7.79 22.87
N SER A 500 -24.13 7.53 21.66
CA SER A 500 -25.04 8.48 21.00
C SER A 500 -26.36 8.61 21.77
N LYS A 501 -26.57 9.77 22.40
CA LYS A 501 -27.83 10.10 23.07
C LYS A 501 -29.00 10.21 22.09
N GLU A 502 -28.75 10.70 20.89
CA GLU A 502 -29.73 10.79 19.81
C GLU A 502 -30.24 9.40 19.40
N ALA A 503 -29.33 8.44 19.23
CA ALA A 503 -29.68 7.07 18.92
C ALA A 503 -30.48 6.41 20.04
N GLN A 504 -30.07 6.61 21.30
CA GLN A 504 -30.80 6.10 22.47
C GLN A 504 -32.22 6.67 22.53
N SER A 505 -32.39 7.98 22.29
CA SER A 505 -33.69 8.62 22.26
C SER A 505 -34.59 8.02 21.17
N TYR A 506 -34.06 7.81 19.98
CA TYR A 506 -34.82 7.21 18.87
C TYR A 506 -35.25 5.77 19.18
N LEU A 507 -34.35 4.93 19.67
CA LEU A 507 -34.66 3.55 20.02
C LEU A 507 -35.71 3.44 21.13
N ASN A 508 -35.65 4.32 22.13
CA ASN A 508 -36.66 4.38 23.19
C ASN A 508 -38.05 4.76 22.64
N GLN A 509 -38.11 5.70 21.69
CA GLN A 509 -39.38 6.05 21.03
C GLN A 509 -39.96 4.87 20.26
N VAL A 510 -39.16 4.18 19.46
CA VAL A 510 -39.60 2.99 18.69
C VAL A 510 -40.07 1.85 19.61
N GLN A 511 -39.39 1.60 20.74
CA GLN A 511 -39.81 0.59 21.72
C GLN A 511 -41.14 0.92 22.40
N THR A 512 -41.53 2.19 22.44
CA THR A 512 -42.81 2.63 23.03
C THR A 512 -43.97 2.72 22.02
N MET A 513 -43.71 2.56 20.72
CA MET A 513 -44.75 2.57 19.68
C MET A 513 -45.49 1.24 19.63
N LYS A 514 -46.83 1.27 19.51
CA LYS A 514 -47.64 0.06 19.37
C LYS A 514 -47.42 -0.53 17.98
N ARG A 515 -47.48 -1.86 17.86
CA ARG A 515 -47.36 -2.61 16.59
C ARG A 515 -48.44 -2.26 15.54
N SER A 516 -49.44 -1.46 15.91
CA SER A 516 -50.47 -0.90 15.02
C SER A 516 -50.08 0.43 14.38
N ASP A 517 -49.06 1.10 14.94
CA ASP A 517 -48.61 2.43 14.54
C ASP A 517 -47.29 2.37 13.74
N LEU A 518 -46.65 1.19 13.74
CA LEU A 518 -45.61 0.74 12.80
C LEU A 518 -46.30 0.05 11.61
#